data_AF-A0A485MJ81-F1
#
_entry.id   AF-A0A485MJ81-F1
#
_cell.length_a   1.000
_cell.length_b   1.000
_cell.length_c   1.000
_cell.angle_alpha   90.00
_cell.angle_beta   90.00
_cell.angle_gamma   90.00
#
_symmetry.space_group_name_H-M   'P 1'
#
loop_
_entity.id
_entity.type
_entity.pdbx_description
1 polymer ?
#
loop_
_entity_poly.entity_id
_entity_poly.type
_entity_poly.pdbx_seq_one_letter_code
_entity_poly.pdbx_strand_id
1 'polypeptide(L)'
;MRTYLIAYIVCDFNSVSGTTSSGVKVSVYTSAGKWSKKHYALEASLKLLDFYEHYFGINYPLHKLDLVAIPDFESGAMENWGLITYQKTSLLFDPKTSSVSDRLWVTKVIVHELAHQGACISNILKDLLSKEKFQEGIIHYLKKFSYGNAKNDDLWSSLSNSCLGNFTSGGFYYSGSKMTSCTLAFLGEDVEVKEMMTTWTLQRRIPLIVIGQKGRSLRLQ
;
A
#
# COMPACT_ATOMS: atom_id res chain seq x y z
N MET A 1 -3.97 16.51 4.50
CA MET A 1 -4.67 16.00 3.30
C MET A 1 -4.43 16.96 2.14
N ARG A 2 -4.29 16.46 0.90
CA ARG A 2 -4.17 17.30 -0.31
C ARG A 2 -5.55 17.66 -0.88
N THR A 3 -5.65 18.72 -1.66
CA THR A 3 -6.92 19.23 -2.22
C THR A 3 -7.62 18.25 -3.15
N TYR A 4 -6.87 17.44 -3.91
CA TYR A 4 -7.44 16.45 -4.85
C TYR A 4 -8.15 15.28 -4.15
N LEU A 5 -7.96 15.10 -2.83
CA LEU A 5 -8.62 14.06 -2.04
C LEU A 5 -9.93 14.56 -1.40
N ILE A 6 -10.29 15.84 -1.56
CA ILE A 6 -11.57 16.36 -1.08
C ILE A 6 -12.69 15.72 -1.92
N ALA A 7 -13.71 15.20 -1.25
CA ALA A 7 -14.87 14.58 -1.89
C ALA A 7 -16.16 14.90 -1.14
N TYR A 8 -17.24 15.03 -1.90
CA TYR A 8 -18.61 15.06 -1.40
C TYR A 8 -19.54 14.45 -2.44
N ILE A 9 -20.60 13.79 -1.98
CA ILE A 9 -21.58 13.11 -2.84
C ILE A 9 -22.97 13.45 -2.32
N VAL A 10 -23.88 13.84 -3.23
CA VAL A 10 -25.30 14.02 -2.96
C VAL A 10 -26.06 12.93 -3.70
N CYS A 11 -26.69 12.02 -2.98
CA CYS A 11 -27.41 10.88 -3.55
C CYS A 11 -28.45 10.30 -2.57
N ASP A 12 -29.30 9.41 -3.08
CA ASP A 12 -30.30 8.62 -2.35
C ASP A 12 -29.86 7.16 -2.15
N PHE A 13 -28.55 6.93 -2.03
CA PHE A 13 -28.00 5.57 -1.96
C PHE A 13 -28.28 4.90 -0.62
N ASN A 14 -28.50 3.59 -0.68
CA ASN A 14 -28.55 2.75 0.51
C ASN A 14 -27.14 2.30 0.89
N SER A 15 -26.91 2.04 2.18
CA SER A 15 -25.64 1.51 2.69
C SER A 15 -25.80 0.19 3.42
N VAL A 16 -24.78 -0.66 3.34
CA VAL A 16 -24.55 -1.73 4.32
C VAL A 16 -23.28 -1.39 5.09
N SER A 17 -23.29 -1.59 6.41
CA SER A 17 -22.18 -1.20 7.27
C SER A 17 -21.71 -2.35 8.14
N GLY A 18 -20.44 -2.31 8.51
CA GLY A 18 -19.81 -3.15 9.52
C GLY A 18 -18.72 -2.37 10.25
N THR A 19 -18.16 -2.96 11.29
CA THR A 19 -17.12 -2.33 12.10
C THR A 19 -15.88 -3.22 12.10
N THR A 20 -14.70 -2.62 11.93
CA THR A 20 -13.41 -3.33 12.03
C THR A 20 -13.05 -3.67 13.47
N SER A 21 -11.99 -4.46 13.65
CA SER A 21 -11.46 -4.79 14.98
C SER A 21 -10.96 -3.55 15.73
N SER A 22 -10.48 -2.54 15.00
CA SER A 22 -10.05 -1.24 15.51
C SER A 22 -11.18 -0.24 15.79
N GLY A 23 -12.44 -0.58 15.44
CA GLY A 23 -13.60 0.28 15.68
C GLY A 23 -13.96 1.23 14.53
N VAL A 24 -13.34 1.10 13.36
CA VAL A 24 -13.66 1.89 12.16
C VAL A 24 -14.95 1.39 11.54
N LYS A 25 -15.92 2.29 11.33
CA LYS A 25 -17.18 1.97 10.64
C LYS A 25 -16.97 1.97 9.13
N VAL A 26 -16.99 0.81 8.50
CA VAL A 26 -16.90 0.66 7.04
C VAL A 26 -18.31 0.56 6.46
N SER A 27 -18.62 1.39 5.46
CA SER A 27 -19.94 1.38 4.81
C SER A 27 -19.84 1.32 3.29
N VAL A 28 -20.65 0.49 2.66
CA VAL A 28 -20.70 0.34 1.19
C VAL A 28 -22.01 0.91 0.65
N TYR A 29 -21.92 1.96 -0.18
CA TYR A 29 -23.06 2.67 -0.76
C TYR A 29 -23.28 2.30 -2.23
N THR A 30 -24.55 2.15 -2.63
CA THR A 30 -24.96 2.09 -4.04
C THR A 30 -26.46 2.36 -4.19
N SER A 31 -26.89 2.60 -5.44
CA SER A 31 -28.28 2.77 -5.84
C SER A 31 -29.21 1.65 -5.36
N ALA A 32 -30.49 1.96 -5.17
CA ALA A 32 -31.52 0.99 -4.79
C ALA A 32 -31.58 -0.21 -5.76
N GLY A 33 -31.94 -1.39 -5.25
CA GLY A 33 -32.09 -2.63 -6.05
C GLY A 33 -30.83 -3.51 -6.21
N LYS A 34 -29.65 -3.06 -5.77
CA LYS A 34 -28.39 -3.86 -5.85
C LYS A 34 -27.87 -4.32 -4.47
N TRP A 35 -28.76 -4.49 -3.50
CA TRP A 35 -28.42 -4.78 -2.11
C TRP A 35 -27.51 -5.99 -1.95
N SER A 36 -27.88 -7.12 -2.56
CA SER A 36 -27.13 -8.38 -2.43
C SER A 36 -25.67 -8.26 -2.91
N LYS A 37 -25.39 -7.33 -3.83
CA LYS A 37 -24.08 -7.19 -4.47
C LYS A 37 -23.03 -6.44 -3.63
N LYS A 38 -23.42 -5.89 -2.48
CA LYS A 38 -22.53 -5.08 -1.60
C LYS A 38 -21.78 -5.89 -0.56
N HIS A 39 -22.33 -7.04 -0.14
CA HIS A 39 -21.83 -7.81 1.01
C HIS A 39 -20.39 -8.25 0.83
N TYR A 40 -20.04 -8.68 -0.39
CA TYR A 40 -18.68 -9.09 -0.70
C TYR A 40 -17.67 -7.96 -0.50
N ALA A 41 -17.98 -6.76 -1.01
CA ALA A 41 -17.11 -5.60 -0.85
C ALA A 41 -16.95 -5.20 0.62
N LEU A 42 -18.04 -5.24 1.40
CA LEU A 42 -17.98 -4.94 2.83
C LEU A 42 -17.08 -5.95 3.56
N GLU A 43 -17.29 -7.24 3.34
CA GLU A 43 -16.51 -8.31 3.97
C GLU A 43 -15.03 -8.21 3.61
N ALA A 44 -14.72 -8.02 2.33
CA ALA A 44 -13.36 -7.83 1.84
C ALA A 44 -12.71 -6.60 2.48
N SER A 45 -13.42 -5.47 2.52
CA SER A 45 -12.89 -4.22 3.05
C SER A 45 -12.58 -4.29 4.54
N LEU A 46 -13.46 -4.91 5.34
CA LEU A 46 -13.22 -5.12 6.78
C LEU A 46 -11.95 -5.95 7.01
N LYS A 47 -11.83 -7.10 6.33
CA LYS A 47 -10.67 -7.99 6.44
C LYS A 47 -9.37 -7.33 5.99
N LEU A 48 -9.43 -6.57 4.89
CA LEU A 48 -8.26 -5.89 4.32
C LEU A 48 -7.82 -4.73 5.19
N LEU A 49 -8.75 -3.96 5.74
CA LEU A 49 -8.40 -2.84 6.62
C LEU A 49 -7.74 -3.35 7.92
N ASP A 50 -8.32 -4.38 8.55
CA ASP A 50 -7.71 -5.03 9.73
C ASP A 50 -6.31 -5.60 9.39
N PHE A 51 -6.16 -6.22 8.22
CA PHE A 51 -4.86 -6.71 7.75
C PHE A 51 -3.85 -5.58 7.60
N TYR A 52 -4.23 -4.45 6.99
CA TYR A 52 -3.31 -3.34 6.78
C TYR A 52 -2.90 -2.66 8.08
N GLU A 53 -3.84 -2.44 9.01
CA GLU A 53 -3.51 -1.89 10.32
C GLU A 53 -2.52 -2.76 11.07
N HIS A 54 -2.73 -4.09 11.03
CA HIS A 54 -1.80 -5.04 11.63
C HIS A 54 -0.45 -5.08 10.91
N TYR A 55 -0.45 -5.10 9.58
CA TYR A 55 0.74 -5.19 8.76
C TYR A 55 1.64 -3.95 8.89
N PHE A 56 1.06 -2.76 8.90
CA PHE A 56 1.81 -1.52 9.04
C PHE A 56 2.02 -1.07 10.49
N GLY A 57 1.28 -1.65 11.45
CA GLY A 57 1.29 -1.20 12.84
C GLY A 57 0.91 0.28 12.97
N ILE A 58 0.01 0.75 12.08
CA ILE A 58 -0.54 2.11 12.04
C ILE A 58 -2.04 1.95 11.87
N ASN A 59 -2.80 2.51 12.81
CA ASN A 59 -4.26 2.49 12.74
C ASN A 59 -4.76 3.47 11.68
N TYR A 60 -5.87 3.12 11.05
CA TYR A 60 -6.59 4.02 10.18
C TYR A 60 -7.09 5.23 11.00
N PRO A 61 -6.76 6.48 10.61
CA PRO A 61 -6.93 7.62 11.49
C PRO A 61 -8.36 8.15 11.57
N LEU A 62 -9.24 7.76 10.64
CA LEU A 62 -10.64 8.21 10.63
C LEU A 62 -11.56 7.16 11.25
N HIS A 63 -12.61 7.61 11.92
CA HIS A 63 -13.59 6.71 12.53
C HIS A 63 -14.53 6.00 11.53
N LYS A 64 -14.48 6.40 10.24
CA LYS A 64 -15.31 5.83 9.19
C LYS A 64 -14.57 5.75 7.86
N LEU A 65 -14.97 4.77 7.06
CA LEU A 65 -14.52 4.59 5.68
C LEU A 65 -15.70 4.21 4.81
N ASP A 66 -16.04 5.07 3.84
CA ASP A 66 -17.14 4.83 2.93
C ASP A 66 -16.63 4.41 1.56
N LEU A 67 -17.21 3.36 0.99
CA LEU A 67 -16.95 2.89 -0.37
C LEU A 67 -18.22 3.09 -1.19
N VAL A 68 -18.17 3.87 -2.26
CA VAL A 68 -19.36 4.28 -3.01
C VAL A 68 -19.25 3.83 -4.46
N ALA A 69 -20.19 2.99 -4.91
CA ALA A 69 -20.29 2.61 -6.31
C ALA A 69 -21.08 3.67 -7.10
N ILE A 70 -20.38 4.42 -7.94
CA ILE A 70 -20.92 5.47 -8.80
C ILE A 70 -21.32 4.87 -10.17
N PRO A 71 -22.54 5.17 -10.67
CA PRO A 71 -23.02 4.75 -11.99
C PRO A 71 -22.12 5.11 -13.16
N ASP A 72 -21.77 6.38 -13.28
CA ASP A 72 -21.05 6.95 -14.41
C ASP A 72 -19.72 7.47 -13.87
N PHE A 73 -18.75 6.56 -13.77
CA PHE A 73 -17.42 6.86 -13.27
C PHE A 73 -16.40 6.50 -14.35
N GLU A 74 -15.67 7.51 -14.83
CA GLU A 74 -14.70 7.37 -15.93
C GLU A 74 -13.46 6.58 -15.50
N SER A 75 -13.06 6.71 -14.24
CA SER A 75 -11.95 5.96 -13.66
C SER A 75 -12.41 4.61 -13.10
N GLY A 76 -11.48 3.69 -12.82
CA GLY A 76 -11.82 2.42 -12.17
C GLY A 76 -12.27 2.61 -10.72
N ALA A 77 -11.54 3.44 -9.98
CA ALA A 77 -11.82 3.91 -8.62
C ALA A 77 -10.96 5.16 -8.32
N MET A 78 -11.21 5.82 -7.19
CA MET A 78 -10.44 6.97 -6.71
C MET A 78 -10.41 7.01 -5.18
N GLU A 79 -9.22 7.22 -4.63
CA GLU A 79 -8.84 6.99 -3.24
C GLU A 79 -9.19 8.12 -2.25
N ASN A 80 -10.24 8.90 -2.50
CA ASN A 80 -10.55 10.07 -1.67
C ASN A 80 -10.66 9.67 -0.19
N TRP A 81 -10.00 10.43 0.69
CA TRP A 81 -9.72 9.98 2.05
C TRP A 81 -11.01 9.86 2.87
N GLY A 82 -11.38 8.62 3.22
CA GLY A 82 -12.61 8.32 3.97
C GLY A 82 -13.88 8.23 3.12
N LEU A 83 -13.80 8.47 1.80
CA LEU A 83 -14.92 8.35 0.86
C LEU A 83 -14.41 7.87 -0.50
N ILE A 84 -14.06 6.59 -0.59
CA ILE A 84 -13.51 6.00 -1.81
C ILE A 84 -14.63 5.81 -2.84
N THR A 85 -14.42 6.32 -4.04
CA THR A 85 -15.39 6.19 -5.15
C THR A 85 -14.96 5.10 -6.11
N TYR A 86 -15.90 4.27 -6.54
CA TYR A 86 -15.66 3.15 -7.45
C TYR A 86 -16.60 3.19 -8.64
N GLN A 87 -16.13 2.69 -9.78
CA GLN A 87 -17.05 2.23 -10.81
C GLN A 87 -17.84 1.00 -10.30
N LYS A 88 -19.10 0.85 -10.73
CA LYS A 88 -19.97 -0.27 -10.32
C LYS A 88 -19.31 -1.65 -10.43
N THR A 89 -18.60 -1.91 -11.53
CA THR A 89 -17.90 -3.17 -11.84
C THR A 89 -16.68 -3.42 -10.95
N SER A 90 -16.12 -2.37 -10.35
CA SER A 90 -14.95 -2.44 -9.47
C SER A 90 -15.30 -2.68 -8.00
N LEU A 91 -16.58 -2.57 -7.62
CA LEU A 91 -17.03 -2.71 -6.23
C LEU A 91 -18.14 -3.75 -6.05
N LEU A 92 -19.09 -3.82 -6.97
CA LEU A 92 -20.26 -4.69 -6.81
C LEU A 92 -19.99 -6.09 -7.35
N PHE A 93 -20.25 -7.11 -6.54
CA PHE A 93 -20.06 -8.52 -6.91
C PHE A 93 -21.32 -9.33 -6.65
N ASP A 94 -21.76 -10.11 -7.63
CA ASP A 94 -22.93 -10.98 -7.52
C ASP A 94 -22.54 -12.45 -7.74
N PRO A 95 -22.64 -13.32 -6.72
CA PRO A 95 -22.28 -14.73 -6.86
C PRO A 95 -23.02 -15.49 -7.98
N LYS A 96 -24.20 -15.02 -8.41
CA LYS A 96 -25.02 -15.68 -9.44
C LYS A 96 -24.62 -15.30 -10.86
N THR A 97 -24.10 -14.09 -11.06
CA THR A 97 -23.86 -13.53 -12.41
C THR A 97 -22.40 -13.20 -12.66
N SER A 98 -21.62 -12.92 -11.61
CA SER A 98 -20.23 -12.50 -11.70
C SER A 98 -19.30 -13.71 -11.71
N SER A 99 -18.27 -13.64 -12.55
CA SER A 99 -17.25 -14.69 -12.70
C SER A 99 -16.19 -14.64 -11.59
N VAL A 100 -15.35 -15.67 -11.54
CA VAL A 100 -14.16 -15.69 -10.67
C VAL A 100 -13.19 -14.55 -11.01
N SER A 101 -13.06 -14.24 -12.30
CA SER A 101 -12.24 -13.11 -12.78
C SER A 101 -12.78 -11.78 -12.27
N ASP A 102 -14.11 -11.60 -12.24
CA ASP A 102 -14.74 -10.40 -11.67
C ASP A 102 -14.49 -10.30 -10.17
N ARG A 103 -14.58 -11.42 -9.44
CA ARG A 103 -14.27 -11.44 -8.01
C ARG A 103 -12.83 -11.01 -7.75
N LEU A 104 -11.89 -11.54 -8.54
CA LEU A 104 -10.48 -11.17 -8.45
C LEU A 104 -10.27 -9.69 -8.77
N TRP A 105 -10.93 -9.18 -9.81
CA TRP A 105 -10.85 -7.77 -10.18
C TRP A 105 -11.36 -6.85 -9.06
N VAL A 106 -12.58 -7.08 -8.56
CA VAL A 106 -13.16 -6.32 -7.44
C VAL A 106 -12.23 -6.34 -6.23
N THR A 107 -11.70 -7.51 -5.87
CA THR A 107 -10.73 -7.62 -4.76
C THR A 107 -9.50 -6.76 -5.01
N LYS A 108 -8.90 -6.86 -6.20
CA LYS A 108 -7.69 -6.11 -6.55
C LYS A 108 -7.90 -4.61 -6.48
N VAL A 109 -9.04 -4.11 -6.96
CA VAL A 109 -9.33 -2.67 -6.90
C VAL A 109 -9.55 -2.23 -5.45
N ILE A 110 -10.31 -2.98 -4.64
CA ILE A 110 -10.46 -2.67 -3.21
C ILE A 110 -9.10 -2.65 -2.49
N VAL A 111 -8.26 -3.65 -2.75
CA VAL A 111 -6.88 -3.72 -2.22
C VAL A 111 -6.08 -2.48 -2.63
N HIS A 112 -6.15 -2.07 -3.90
CA HIS A 112 -5.44 -0.89 -4.42
C HIS A 112 -5.87 0.40 -3.70
N GLU A 113 -7.18 0.65 -3.61
CA GLU A 113 -7.69 1.87 -2.98
C GLU A 113 -7.45 1.94 -1.47
N LEU A 114 -7.55 0.79 -0.78
CA LEU A 114 -7.22 0.72 0.65
C LEU A 114 -5.72 0.91 0.88
N ALA A 115 -4.88 0.39 -0.01
CA ALA A 115 -3.44 0.61 0.07
C ALA A 115 -3.07 2.09 -0.06
N HIS A 116 -3.85 2.92 -0.77
CA HIS A 116 -3.64 4.37 -0.81
C HIS A 116 -3.89 5.06 0.54
N GLN A 117 -4.74 4.50 1.39
CA GLN A 117 -5.04 5.05 2.71
C GLN A 117 -3.89 4.90 3.72
N GLY A 118 -2.97 3.96 3.46
CA GLY A 118 -1.80 3.67 4.32
C GLY A 118 -0.49 3.51 3.54
N ALA A 119 -0.47 3.94 2.28
CA ALA A 119 0.58 3.86 1.26
C ALA A 119 1.47 2.59 1.24
N CYS A 120 1.22 1.73 0.24
CA CYS A 120 2.08 0.59 -0.11
C CYS A 120 2.66 0.77 -1.53
N ILE A 121 4.00 0.77 -1.68
CA ILE A 121 4.69 0.68 -2.99
C ILE A 121 5.66 -0.51 -3.02
N SER A 122 5.60 -1.23 -4.14
CA SER A 122 6.56 -2.13 -4.81
C SER A 122 6.81 -3.55 -4.30
N ASN A 123 6.28 -4.50 -5.06
CA ASN A 123 6.60 -5.94 -5.03
C ASN A 123 8.02 -6.28 -5.49
N ILE A 124 8.73 -5.38 -6.18
CA ILE A 124 10.09 -5.66 -6.70
C ILE A 124 11.15 -5.61 -5.58
N LEU A 125 10.93 -4.80 -4.55
CA LEU A 125 11.88 -4.64 -3.43
C LEU A 125 11.79 -5.76 -2.40
N LYS A 126 10.63 -6.42 -2.30
CA LYS A 126 10.38 -7.49 -1.33
C LYS A 126 11.25 -8.72 -1.55
N ASP A 127 11.73 -8.93 -2.76
CA ASP A 127 12.62 -10.04 -3.08
C ASP A 127 14.10 -9.66 -2.92
N LEU A 128 14.42 -8.36 -2.97
CA LEU A 128 15.77 -7.83 -2.76
C LEU A 128 16.08 -7.59 -1.28
N LEU A 129 15.11 -7.07 -0.53
CA LEU A 129 15.17 -6.89 0.91
C LEU A 129 14.41 -8.04 1.56
N SER A 130 14.90 -8.61 2.67
CA SER A 130 14.09 -9.60 3.40
C SER A 130 12.73 -9.01 3.78
N LYS A 131 11.69 -9.85 3.81
CA LYS A 131 10.31 -9.42 4.06
C LYS A 131 10.20 -8.54 5.31
N GLU A 132 10.95 -8.87 6.36
CA GLU A 132 11.00 -8.16 7.63
C GLU A 132 11.63 -6.77 7.49
N LYS A 133 12.80 -6.66 6.84
CA LYS A 133 13.47 -5.37 6.61
C LYS A 133 12.63 -4.44 5.74
N PHE A 134 12.03 -4.98 4.67
CA PHE A 134 11.13 -4.21 3.81
C PHE A 134 9.92 -3.69 4.59
N GLN A 135 9.29 -4.54 5.40
CA GLN A 135 8.16 -4.15 6.23
C GLN A 135 8.55 -3.03 7.21
N GLU A 136 9.65 -3.18 7.96
CA GLU A 136 10.12 -2.16 8.91
C GLU A 136 10.45 -0.83 8.22
N GLY A 137 11.12 -0.86 7.06
CA GLY A 137 11.45 0.34 6.30
C GLY A 137 10.22 1.09 5.81
N ILE A 138 9.20 0.37 5.34
CA ILE A 138 7.90 0.96 4.96
C ILE A 138 7.19 1.54 6.18
N ILE A 139 7.14 0.83 7.31
CA ILE A 139 6.51 1.35 8.54
C ILE A 139 7.19 2.64 9.00
N HIS A 140 8.53 2.66 9.00
CA HIS A 140 9.31 3.83 9.37
C HIS A 140 9.04 5.00 8.42
N TYR A 141 9.04 4.77 7.10
CA TYR A 141 8.70 5.77 6.09
C TYR A 141 7.30 6.38 6.33
N LEU A 142 6.29 5.52 6.50
CA LEU A 142 4.91 5.95 6.72
C LEU A 142 4.76 6.77 8.00
N LYS A 143 5.38 6.35 9.10
CA LYS A 143 5.36 7.09 10.37
C LYS A 143 6.08 8.44 10.25
N LYS A 144 7.27 8.46 9.64
CA LYS A 144 8.10 9.66 9.49
C LYS A 144 7.43 10.75 8.65
N PHE A 145 6.74 10.36 7.57
CA PHE A 145 6.10 11.29 6.64
C PHE A 145 4.58 11.37 6.82
N SER A 146 4.06 10.85 7.93
CA SER A 146 2.63 10.93 8.28
C SER A 146 2.16 12.38 8.25
N TYR A 147 1.05 12.62 7.53
CA TYR A 147 0.44 13.95 7.33
C TYR A 147 1.31 14.99 6.61
N GLY A 148 2.51 14.62 6.18
CA GLY A 148 3.43 15.44 5.40
C GLY A 148 3.52 15.00 3.93
N ASN A 149 4.66 15.29 3.32
CA ASN A 149 4.97 14.88 1.95
C ASN A 149 6.38 14.35 1.87
N ALA A 150 6.59 13.44 0.92
CA ALA A 150 7.88 12.83 0.66
C ALA A 150 8.17 12.86 -0.84
N LYS A 151 9.44 12.75 -1.20
CA LYS A 151 9.94 12.59 -2.57
C LYS A 151 10.54 11.19 -2.74
N ASN A 152 10.91 10.82 -3.97
CA ASN A 152 11.49 9.50 -4.25
C ASN A 152 12.67 9.16 -3.33
N ASP A 153 13.58 10.11 -3.10
CA ASP A 153 14.78 9.89 -2.27
C ASP A 153 14.45 9.60 -0.81
N ASP A 154 13.33 10.10 -0.30
CA ASP A 154 12.89 9.91 1.08
C ASP A 154 12.45 8.46 1.34
N LEU A 155 11.81 7.84 0.35
CA LEU A 155 11.43 6.42 0.39
C LEU A 155 12.70 5.55 0.40
N TRP A 156 13.62 5.80 -0.53
CA TRP A 156 14.88 5.04 -0.61
C TRP A 156 15.71 5.18 0.65
N SER A 157 15.78 6.39 1.21
CA SER A 157 16.50 6.63 2.47
C SER A 157 15.82 5.96 3.67
N SER A 158 14.51 5.73 3.63
CA SER A 158 13.80 5.04 4.73
C SER A 158 13.91 3.52 4.63
N LEU A 159 13.97 2.99 3.40
CA LEU A 159 14.19 1.57 3.12
C LEU A 159 15.66 1.15 3.31
N SER A 160 16.61 2.03 3.02
CA SER A 160 18.03 1.75 3.23
C SER A 160 18.36 1.73 4.72
N ASN A 161 17.81 2.65 5.52
CA ASN A 161 18.16 2.78 6.94
C ASN A 161 17.33 1.86 7.88
N SER A 162 16.63 0.84 7.37
CA SER A 162 15.84 -0.07 8.21
C SER A 162 16.75 -1.03 8.99
N CYS A 163 17.15 -0.62 10.20
CA CYS A 163 17.90 -1.48 11.11
C CYS A 163 16.98 -2.51 11.78
N LEU A 164 17.42 -3.78 11.78
CA LEU A 164 16.75 -4.86 12.50
C LEU A 164 16.97 -4.66 14.02
N GLY A 165 16.03 -4.02 14.72
CA GLY A 165 16.13 -3.78 16.15
C GLY A 165 14.93 -3.06 16.76
N ASN A 166 14.34 -3.65 17.81
CA ASN A 166 13.12 -3.16 18.48
C ASN A 166 13.15 -1.66 18.79
N PHE A 167 12.17 -0.93 18.24
CA PHE A 167 11.82 0.43 18.63
C PHE A 167 11.31 0.44 20.08
N THR A 168 12.23 0.55 21.03
CA THR A 168 11.90 0.98 22.40
C THR A 168 12.47 2.38 22.59
N SER A 169 11.55 3.34 22.75
CA SER A 169 11.80 4.74 23.11
C SER A 169 12.48 5.62 22.06
N GLY A 170 11.68 6.41 21.32
CA GLY A 170 11.85 7.85 21.04
C GLY A 170 13.21 8.45 20.63
N GLY A 171 14.24 7.65 20.37
CA GLY A 171 15.59 8.08 20.11
C GLY A 171 15.87 8.13 18.62
N PHE A 172 16.09 9.33 18.10
CA PHE A 172 16.79 9.51 16.84
C PHE A 172 18.17 8.82 16.94
N TYR A 173 18.52 7.97 15.98
CA TYR A 173 19.83 7.29 15.92
C TYR A 173 21.04 8.22 15.69
N TYR A 174 20.83 9.54 15.67
CA TYR A 174 21.90 10.52 15.76
C TYR A 174 22.11 10.95 17.22
N SER A 175 22.39 10.00 18.11
CA SER A 175 23.06 10.31 19.36
C SER A 175 24.32 9.47 19.43
N GLY A 176 25.45 10.15 19.22
CA GLY A 176 26.76 9.52 19.07
C GLY A 176 27.12 8.64 20.27
N SER A 177 27.44 7.38 20.00
CA SER A 177 28.66 6.72 20.48
C SER A 177 28.62 5.23 20.15
N LYS A 178 29.75 4.74 19.62
CA LYS A 178 30.10 3.35 19.25
C LYS A 178 29.55 2.84 17.92
N MET A 179 30.25 3.25 16.87
CA MET A 179 30.25 2.61 15.55
C MET A 179 30.89 1.21 15.69
N THR A 180 30.09 0.15 15.51
CA THR A 180 30.61 -1.22 15.49
C THR A 180 30.98 -1.61 14.05
N SER A 181 31.84 -2.62 13.88
CA SER A 181 32.20 -3.19 12.56
C SER A 181 30.95 -3.56 11.74
N CYS A 182 29.90 -4.02 12.40
CA CYS A 182 28.60 -4.32 11.80
C CYS A 182 27.89 -3.07 11.24
N THR A 183 28.03 -1.91 11.90
CA THR A 183 27.48 -0.62 11.45
C THR A 183 28.15 -0.11 10.16
N LEU A 184 29.45 -0.37 10.00
CA LEU A 184 30.22 0.04 8.81
C LEU A 184 29.93 -0.83 7.58
N ALA A 185 29.76 -2.14 7.76
CA ALA A 185 29.31 -3.03 6.68
C ALA A 185 27.86 -2.72 6.26
N PHE A 186 26.99 -2.42 7.22
CA PHE A 186 25.62 -1.98 6.97
C PHE A 186 25.55 -0.67 6.18
N LEU A 187 26.32 0.35 6.57
CA LEU A 187 26.36 1.63 5.85
C LEU A 187 26.81 1.48 4.38
N GLY A 188 27.59 0.45 4.04
CA GLY A 188 27.99 0.13 2.68
C GLY A 188 26.85 -0.48 1.83
N GLU A 189 26.15 -1.48 2.36
CA GLU A 189 25.00 -2.11 1.70
C GLU A 189 23.82 -1.12 1.54
N ASP A 190 23.59 -0.26 2.54
CA ASP A 190 22.47 0.69 2.55
C ASP A 190 22.62 1.79 1.48
N VAL A 191 23.85 2.24 1.20
CA VAL A 191 24.15 3.19 0.11
C VAL A 191 23.93 2.54 -1.26
N GLU A 192 24.23 1.24 -1.38
CA GLU A 192 24.09 0.47 -2.62
C GLU A 192 22.62 0.29 -3.04
N VAL A 193 21.71 0.01 -2.10
CA VAL A 193 20.28 -0.12 -2.42
C VAL A 193 19.70 1.22 -2.88
N LYS A 194 20.06 2.33 -2.23
CA LYS A 194 19.57 3.66 -2.62
C LYS A 194 20.05 4.04 -4.02
N GLU A 195 21.34 3.86 -4.31
CA GLU A 195 21.88 4.15 -5.65
C GLU A 195 21.23 3.27 -6.71
N MET A 196 21.14 1.96 -6.46
CA MET A 196 20.49 1.02 -7.36
C MET A 196 19.05 1.47 -7.66
N MET A 197 18.21 1.65 -6.64
CA MET A 197 16.79 1.98 -6.86
C MET A 197 16.57 3.37 -7.51
N THR A 198 17.50 4.30 -7.30
CA THR A 198 17.51 5.58 -8.00
C THR A 198 17.73 5.37 -9.50
N THR A 199 18.65 4.48 -9.91
CA THR A 199 18.85 4.16 -11.33
C THR A 199 17.62 3.48 -11.95
N TRP A 200 16.98 2.53 -11.25
CA TRP A 200 15.78 1.83 -11.73
C TRP A 200 14.56 2.75 -11.90
N THR A 201 14.46 3.83 -11.11
CA THR A 201 13.30 4.75 -11.18
C THR A 201 13.49 5.89 -12.19
N LEU A 202 14.73 6.29 -12.48
CA LEU A 202 15.01 7.38 -13.43
C LEU A 202 15.19 6.88 -14.86
N GLN A 203 15.56 5.61 -15.06
CA GLN A 203 15.73 5.03 -16.39
C GLN A 203 14.40 4.53 -16.96
N ARG A 204 14.12 4.87 -18.23
CA ARG A 204 12.86 4.51 -18.91
C ARG A 204 12.86 3.11 -19.53
N ARG A 205 14.00 2.39 -19.49
CA ARG A 205 14.21 1.11 -20.19
C ARG A 205 14.42 -0.02 -19.19
N ILE A 206 14.09 -1.24 -19.59
CA ILE A 206 14.34 -2.47 -18.83
C ILE A 206 15.67 -3.07 -19.33
N PRO A 207 16.62 -3.42 -18.44
CA PRO A 207 17.87 -4.04 -18.85
C PRO A 207 17.65 -5.48 -19.33
N LEU A 208 18.35 -5.87 -20.41
CA LEU A 208 18.45 -7.25 -20.86
C LEU A 208 19.77 -7.82 -20.31
N ILE A 209 19.67 -8.82 -19.43
CA ILE A 209 20.86 -9.50 -18.89
C ILE A 209 21.19 -10.69 -19.81
N VAL A 210 22.34 -10.65 -20.47
CA VAL A 210 22.82 -11.73 -21.33
C VAL A 210 23.83 -12.58 -20.56
N ILE A 211 23.55 -13.87 -20.42
CA ILE A 211 24.39 -14.82 -19.69
C ILE A 211 25.03 -15.79 -20.67
N GLY A 212 26.35 -15.79 -20.75
CA GLY A 212 27.14 -16.78 -21.50
C GLY A 212 27.73 -17.83 -20.57
N GLN A 213 27.48 -19.12 -20.84
CA GLN A 213 28.08 -20.22 -20.08
C GLN A 213 29.23 -20.88 -20.86
N LYS A 214 30.40 -21.02 -20.23
CA LYS A 214 31.52 -21.79 -20.76
C LYS A 214 32.01 -22.80 -19.70
N GLY A 215 31.65 -24.07 -19.88
CA GLY A 215 31.89 -25.10 -18.87
C GLY A 215 31.14 -24.79 -17.58
N ARG A 216 31.87 -24.64 -16.46
CA ARG A 216 31.32 -24.22 -15.15
C ARG A 216 31.34 -22.70 -14.94
N SER A 217 31.85 -21.92 -15.89
CA SER A 217 31.91 -20.46 -15.77
C SER A 217 30.68 -19.81 -16.39
N LEU A 218 30.01 -18.94 -15.63
CA LEU A 218 28.96 -18.05 -16.09
C LEU A 218 29.54 -16.64 -16.25
N ARG A 219 29.30 -16.01 -17.40
CA ARG A 219 29.72 -14.64 -17.68
C ARG A 219 28.49 -13.79 -17.99
N LEU A 220 28.35 -12.70 -17.26
CA LEU A 220 27.42 -11.62 -17.59
C LEU A 220 28.08 -10.76 -18.68
N GLN A 221 27.37 -10.54 -19.78
CA GLN A 221 27.80 -9.68 -20.89
C GLN A 221 27.21 -8.28 -20.78
#